data_AF-A0A1Y3QSL3-F1
#
_entry.id   AF-A0A1Y3QSL3-F1
#
_cell.length_a   1.000
_cell.length_b   1.000
_cell.length_c   1.000
_cell.angle_alpha   90.00
_cell.angle_beta   90.00
_cell.angle_gamma   90.00
#
_symmetry.space_group_name_H-M   'P 1'
#
loop_
_entity.id
_entity.type
_entity.pdbx_description
1 polymer ?
#
loop_
_entity_poly.entity_id
_entity_poly.type
_entity_poly.pdbx_seq_one_letter_code
_entity_poly.pdbx_strand_id
1 'polypeptide(L)'
;MMLEQCAFKVGEVYLFHTDNPQCPDSESLWGLYDKHEGNSICLESCSLDQKHFSKGRCLPAEYRFCRLSTRDELRDYIANSICSEMSNFN
;
A
#
# COMPACT_ATOMS: atom_id res chain seq x y z
N MET A 1 5.88 10.70 5.82
CA MET A 1 4.98 11.85 6.15
C MET A 1 3.78 11.36 6.94
N MET A 2 3.03 12.21 7.65
CA MET A 2 1.79 11.76 8.32
C MET A 2 0.66 11.50 7.29
N LEU A 3 -0.21 10.53 7.57
CA LEU A 3 -1.33 10.18 6.66
C LEU A 3 -2.21 11.38 6.33
N GLU A 4 -2.55 12.18 7.34
CA GLU A 4 -3.45 13.33 7.23
C GLU A 4 -2.91 14.45 6.33
N GLN A 5 -1.59 14.45 6.10
CA GLN A 5 -0.91 15.44 5.26
C GLN A 5 -0.68 14.93 3.83
N CYS A 6 -0.99 13.66 3.56
CA CYS A 6 -0.75 13.05 2.27
C CYS A 6 -1.92 13.32 1.32
N ALA A 7 -1.61 13.95 0.19
CA ALA A 7 -2.55 14.07 -0.92
C ALA A 7 -2.53 12.77 -1.74
N PHE A 8 -3.33 11.79 -1.31
CA PHE A 8 -3.43 10.50 -1.98
C PHE A 8 -3.96 10.63 -3.41
N LYS A 9 -3.42 9.81 -4.31
CA LYS A 9 -3.83 9.73 -5.71
C LYS A 9 -4.24 8.30 -6.06
N VAL A 10 -5.40 8.18 -6.70
CA VAL A 10 -5.93 6.89 -7.17
C VAL A 10 -4.93 6.25 -8.13
N GLY A 11 -4.65 4.96 -7.92
CA GLY A 11 -3.72 4.19 -8.75
C GLY A 11 -2.24 4.32 -8.38
N GLU A 12 -1.91 5.12 -7.36
CA GLU A 12 -0.54 5.20 -6.82
C GLU A 12 -0.37 4.23 -5.64
N VAL A 13 0.86 3.74 -5.48
CA VAL A 13 1.22 2.86 -4.36
C VAL A 13 1.89 3.67 -3.26
N TYR A 14 1.44 3.43 -2.04
CA TYR A 14 1.98 4.05 -0.85
C TYR A 14 2.48 2.98 0.11
N LEU A 15 3.57 3.29 0.80
CA LEU A 15 4.08 2.50 1.90
C LEU A 15 3.56 3.13 3.19
N PHE A 16 2.90 2.33 4.02
CA PHE A 16 2.28 2.72 5.27
C PHE A 16 3.05 2.14 6.45
N HIS A 17 3.31 2.97 7.46
CA HIS A 17 4.01 2.53 8.67
C HIS A 17 3.33 3.10 9.94
N THR A 18 3.39 2.34 11.02
CA THR A 18 2.85 2.72 12.33
C THR A 18 3.67 3.83 13.00
N ASP A 19 4.99 3.62 13.12
CA ASP A 19 5.85 4.46 13.96
C ASP A 19 7.04 5.10 13.24
N ASN A 20 7.46 4.59 12.08
CA ASN A 20 8.62 5.09 11.35
C ASN A 20 8.21 6.05 10.21
N PRO A 21 8.51 7.35 10.29
CA PRO A 21 8.12 8.32 9.27
C PRO A 21 8.77 8.11 7.89
N GLN A 22 9.87 7.36 7.83
CA GLN A 22 10.57 7.04 6.58
C GLN A 22 9.87 5.94 5.79
N CYS A 23 9.00 5.15 6.43
CA CYS A 23 8.29 4.03 5.79
C CYS A 23 9.26 3.13 4.99
N PRO A 24 10.19 2.43 5.68
CA PRO A 24 11.09 1.47 5.04
C PRO A 24 10.30 0.36 4.34
N ASP A 25 10.76 -0.04 3.15
CA ASP A 25 10.14 -1.04 2.28
C ASP A 25 9.80 -2.37 2.97
N SER A 26 10.69 -2.82 3.84
CA SER A 26 10.71 -4.15 4.45
C SER A 26 9.81 -4.28 5.68
N GLU A 27 9.42 -3.16 6.28
CA GLU A 27 8.57 -3.12 7.49
C GLU A 27 7.25 -2.39 7.25
N SER A 28 7.06 -1.82 6.06
CA SER A 28 5.83 -1.09 5.72
C SER A 28 4.81 -1.98 5.04
N LEU A 29 3.53 -1.66 5.25
CA LEU A 29 2.45 -2.17 4.42
C LEU A 29 2.45 -1.41 3.09
N TRP A 30 2.54 -2.14 1.99
CA TRP A 30 2.38 -1.60 0.66
C TRP A 30 0.91 -1.60 0.28
N GLY A 31 0.39 -0.49 -0.22
CA GLY A 31 -1.01 -0.39 -0.60
C GLY A 31 -1.23 0.44 -1.85
N LEU A 32 -1.96 -0.12 -2.80
CA LEU A 32 -2.50 0.60 -3.94
C LEU A 32 -3.73 1.39 -3.49
N TYR A 33 -3.63 2.72 -3.57
CA TYR A 33 -4.68 3.59 -3.10
C TYR A 33 -5.89 3.61 -4.06
N ASP A 34 -7.10 3.44 -3.51
CA ASP A 34 -8.37 3.50 -4.23
C ASP A 34 -9.15 4.78 -3.87
N LYS A 35 -9.61 4.88 -2.62
CA LYS A 35 -10.49 5.97 -2.19
C LYS A 35 -10.41 6.25 -0.69
N HIS A 36 -11.03 7.34 -0.26
CA HIS A 36 -11.36 7.58 1.14
C HIS A 36 -12.83 7.24 1.40
N GLU A 37 -13.08 6.51 2.48
CA GLU A 37 -14.42 6.37 3.08
C GLU A 37 -14.43 7.05 4.44
N GLY A 38 -14.91 8.30 4.47
CA GLY A 38 -14.83 9.16 5.65
C GLY A 38 -13.38 9.44 6.04
N ASN A 39 -12.98 8.98 7.23
CA ASN A 39 -11.62 9.15 7.75
C ASN A 39 -10.73 7.91 7.53
N SER A 40 -11.23 6.91 6.81
CA SER A 40 -10.50 5.67 6.52
C SER A 40 -10.02 5.66 5.07
N ILE A 41 -8.75 5.27 4.89
CA ILE A 41 -8.16 5.04 3.57
C ILE A 41 -8.55 3.64 3.12
N CYS A 42 -9.11 3.51 1.92
CA CYS A 42 -9.41 2.23 1.28
C CYS A 42 -8.35 1.93 0.24
N LEU A 43 -7.83 0.70 0.29
CA LEU A 43 -6.83 0.18 -0.63
C LEU A 43 -7.48 -0.84 -1.56
N GLU A 44 -7.19 -0.72 -2.85
CA GLU A 44 -7.59 -1.71 -3.85
C GLU A 44 -6.88 -3.04 -3.58
N SER A 45 -5.58 -2.98 -3.34
CA SER A 45 -4.75 -4.10 -2.95
C SER A 45 -3.70 -3.67 -1.93
N CYS A 46 -3.26 -4.61 -1.09
CA CYS A 46 -2.19 -4.37 -0.13
C CYS A 46 -1.35 -5.63 0.13
N SER A 47 -0.08 -5.45 0.49
CA SER A 47 0.85 -6.52 0.83
C SER A 47 1.91 -6.05 1.83
N LEU A 48 2.34 -6.94 2.73
CA LEU A 48 3.46 -6.68 3.64
C LEU A 48 4.79 -7.18 3.08
N ASP A 49 4.75 -8.17 2.18
CA ASP A 49 5.92 -8.89 1.69
C ASP A 49 6.07 -8.85 0.16
N GLN A 50 5.15 -8.16 -0.53
CA GLN A 50 5.01 -8.13 -1.99
C GLN A 50 4.93 -9.52 -2.63
N LYS A 51 4.43 -10.52 -1.90
CA LYS A 51 4.20 -11.88 -2.40
C LYS A 51 2.76 -12.28 -2.20
N HIS A 52 2.19 -11.93 -1.05
CA HIS A 52 0.81 -12.19 -0.70
C HIS A 52 0.03 -10.88 -0.74
N PHE A 53 -0.87 -10.77 -1.71
CA PHE A 53 -1.69 -9.58 -1.92
C PHE A 53 -3.10 -9.85 -1.39
N SER A 54 -3.60 -8.94 -0.56
CA SER A 54 -5.00 -8.89 -0.14
C SER A 54 -5.71 -7.79 -0.91
N LYS A 55 -6.96 -8.01 -1.32
CA LYS A 55 -7.77 -7.02 -2.05
C LYS A 55 -8.83 -6.39 -1.16
N GLY A 56 -9.20 -5.14 -1.46
CA GLY A 56 -10.37 -4.45 -0.91
C GLY A 56 -10.35 -4.32 0.61
N ARG A 57 -9.32 -3.66 1.16
CA ARG A 57 -9.14 -3.49 2.61
C ARG A 57 -9.03 -2.01 2.99
N CYS A 58 -9.70 -1.62 4.06
CA CYS A 58 -9.45 -0.33 4.72
C CYS A 58 -8.16 -0.39 5.55
N LEU A 59 -7.35 0.65 5.46
CA LEU A 59 -6.13 0.80 6.22
C LEU A 59 -6.47 0.84 7.73
N PRO A 60 -5.87 -0.05 8.55
CA PRO A 60 -6.06 -0.01 9.99
C PRO A 60 -5.61 1.33 10.61
N ALA A 61 -6.27 1.76 11.68
CA ALA A 61 -6.00 3.04 12.33
C ALA A 61 -4.63 3.11 13.04
N GLU A 62 -3.92 1.99 13.17
CA GLU A 62 -2.55 1.93 13.72
C GLU A 62 -1.50 2.58 12.82
N TYR A 63 -1.76 2.65 11.51
CA TYR A 63 -0.87 3.29 10.57
C TYR A 63 -0.98 4.82 10.73
N ARG A 64 0.16 5.50 10.87
CA ARG A 64 0.21 6.96 11.11
C ARG A 64 1.04 7.69 10.07
N PHE A 65 1.97 6.96 9.45
CA PHE A 65 2.86 7.49 8.44
C PHE A 65 2.64 6.81 7.10
N CYS A 66 2.88 7.56 6.02
CA CYS A 66 3.02 7.01 4.69
C CYS A 66 4.18 7.67 3.93
N ARG A 67 4.59 7.05 2.82
CA ARG A 67 5.25 7.75 1.71
C ARG A 67 4.76 7.19 0.39
N LEU A 68 4.88 7.99 -0.66
CA LEU A 68 4.70 7.53 -2.03
C LEU A 68 5.84 6.58 -2.39
N SER A 69 5.51 5.48 -3.08
CA SER A 69 6.53 4.60 -3.66
C SER A 69 7.35 5.35 -4.71
N THR A 70 8.60 4.96 -4.89
CA THR A 70 9.36 5.37 -6.07
C THR A 70 8.79 4.68 -7.32
N ARG A 71 9.20 5.13 -8.51
CA ARG A 71 8.75 4.54 -9.76
C ARG A 71 9.18 3.07 -9.92
N ASP A 72 10.37 2.72 -9.46
CA ASP A 72 10.86 1.34 -9.55
C ASP A 72 10.12 0.43 -8.55
N GLU A 73 9.89 0.91 -7.33
CA GLU A 73 9.04 0.23 -6.34
C GLU A 73 7.60 0.00 -6.83
N LEU A 74 7.01 0.99 -7.51
CA LEU A 74 5.68 0.85 -8.12
C LEU A 74 5.67 -0.27 -9.16
N ARG A 75 6.68 -0.32 -10.04
CA ARG A 75 6.77 -1.36 -11.09
C ARG A 75 6.88 -2.74 -10.47
N ASP A 76 7.73 -2.90 -9.47
CA ASP A 76 7.93 -4.16 -8.77
C ASP A 76 6.63 -4.60 -8.08
N TYR A 77 5.94 -3.68 -7.40
CA TYR A 77 4.65 -3.96 -6.76
C TYR A 77 3.61 -4.46 -7.76
N ILE A 78 3.43 -3.78 -8.90
CA ILE A 78 2.47 -4.18 -9.93
C ILE A 78 2.83 -5.55 -10.53
N ALA A 79 4.11 -5.77 -10.86
CA ALA A 79 4.56 -7.05 -11.41
C ALA A 79 4.32 -8.21 -10.42
N ASN A 80 4.65 -7.99 -9.14
CA ASN A 80 4.45 -8.96 -8.08
C ASN A 80 2.96 -9.26 -7.82
N SER A 81 2.09 -8.24 -7.87
CA SER A 81 0.64 -8.41 -7.73
C SER A 81 0.10 -9.33 -8.81
N ILE A 82 0.45 -9.09 -10.08
CA ILE A 82 0.00 -9.91 -11.22
C ILE A 82 0.49 -11.36 -11.07
N CYS A 83 1.77 -11.54 -10.71
CA CYS A 83 2.33 -12.88 -10.49
C CYS A 83 1.66 -13.65 -9.36
N SER A 84 1.32 -12.96 -8.26
CA SER A 84 0.60 -13.54 -7.11
C SER A 84 -0.82 -13.98 -7.52
N GLU A 85 -1.52 -13.16 -8.28
CA GLU A 85 -2.84 -13.51 -8.81
C GLU A 85 -2.78 -14.76 -9.69
N MET A 86 -1.84 -14.82 -10.63
CA MET A 86 -1.65 -16.00 -11.49
C MET A 86 -1.34 -17.28 -10.70
N SER A 87 -0.56 -17.15 -9.62
CA SER A 87 -0.18 -18.29 -8.77
C SER A 87 -1.36 -18.85 -7.96
N ASN A 88 -2.35 -18.02 -7.62
CA ASN A 88 -3.55 -18.44 -6.91
C ASN A 88 -4.57 -19.21 -7.77
N PHE A 89 -4.36 -19.31 -9.09
CA PHE A 89 -5.24 -20.05 -10.01
C PHE A 89 -4.80 -21.50 -10.29
N ASN A 90 -3.70 -21.96 -9.69
CA ASN A 90 -3.10 -23.27 -9.94
C ASN A 90 -3.12 -24.15 -8.70
#